data_AF-A0A2E2PKW4-F1
#
_entry.id   AF-A0A2E2PKW4-F1
#
_cell.length_a   1.000
_cell.length_b   1.000
_cell.length_c   1.000
_cell.angle_alpha   90.00
_cell.angle_beta   90.00
_cell.angle_gamma   90.00
#
_symmetry.space_group_name_H-M   'P 1'
#
loop_
_entity.id
_entity.type
_entity.pdbx_description
1 polymer ?
#
loop_
_entity_poly.entity_id
_entity_poly.type
_entity_poly.pdbx_seq_one_letter_code
_entity_poly.pdbx_strand_id
1 'polypeptide(L)'
;MKKNNAKIVRVNLEDVRIIRKKVLYKNLSEKFTIYPEDNYSETEHYGLIENSKVISVMTIIKKKMKSEIKSNLNFYQIRGMATLIDFQKKGFGSFFLKYILQQITNRKICDIIWCNSRKKIINFYLKNNFIPIGKIFNIQSIGPHQKLYYDLRNER
;
A
#
# COMPACT_ATOMS: atom_id res chain seq x y z
N MET A 1 -14.88 12.45 13.68
CA MET A 1 -14.64 13.46 12.62
C MET A 1 -15.18 12.94 11.31
N LYS A 2 -16.25 13.56 10.79
CA LYS A 2 -16.75 13.24 9.45
C LYS A 2 -15.69 13.72 8.43
N LYS A 3 -15.20 12.82 7.58
CA LYS A 3 -14.16 13.09 6.56
C LYS A 3 -14.78 13.77 5.33
N ASN A 4 -15.47 14.89 5.54
CA ASN A 4 -16.38 15.45 4.53
C ASN A 4 -15.68 15.89 3.23
N ASN A 5 -14.35 16.03 3.22
CA ASN A 5 -13.58 16.48 2.05
C ASN A 5 -12.51 15.48 1.58
N ALA A 6 -12.51 14.24 2.09
CA ALA A 6 -11.53 13.23 1.72
C ALA A 6 -11.88 12.60 0.36
N LYS A 7 -11.04 12.78 -0.66
CA LYS A 7 -11.22 12.18 -1.98
C LYS A 7 -10.08 11.24 -2.32
N ILE A 8 -10.39 10.09 -2.89
CA ILE A 8 -9.38 9.16 -3.41
C ILE A 8 -9.37 9.26 -4.93
N VAL A 9 -8.19 9.48 -5.50
CA VAL A 9 -8.00 9.64 -6.95
C VAL A 9 -6.76 8.89 -7.42
N ARG A 10 -6.67 8.65 -8.73
CA ARG A 10 -5.38 8.30 -9.35
C ARG A 10 -4.49 9.55 -9.35
N VAL A 11 -3.21 9.36 -9.09
CA VAL A 11 -2.21 10.44 -9.07
C VAL A 11 -1.04 10.07 -9.97
N ASN A 12 -0.27 11.07 -10.39
CA ASN A 12 0.95 10.82 -11.15
C ASN A 12 2.06 10.28 -10.22
N LEU A 13 3.11 9.75 -10.82
CA LEU A 13 4.23 9.16 -10.09
C LEU A 13 5.02 10.20 -9.28
N GLU A 14 5.02 11.46 -9.70
CA GLU A 14 5.76 12.52 -9.01
C GLU A 14 5.16 12.81 -7.62
N ASP A 15 3.84 12.93 -7.53
CA ASP A 15 3.12 13.07 -6.25
C ASP A 15 3.42 11.91 -5.31
N VAL A 16 3.48 10.69 -5.85
CA VAL A 16 3.83 9.48 -5.09
C VAL A 16 5.26 9.57 -4.56
N ARG A 17 6.22 9.95 -5.40
CA ARG A 17 7.64 10.04 -5.03
C ARG A 17 7.87 11.08 -3.95
N ILE A 18 7.22 12.25 -4.03
CA ILE A 18 7.26 13.30 -3.01
C ILE A 18 6.83 12.76 -1.63
N ILE A 19 5.72 12.02 -1.58
CA ILE A 19 5.22 11.47 -0.30
C ILE A 19 6.09 10.30 0.18
N ARG A 20 6.53 9.40 -0.71
CA ARG A 20 7.48 8.32 -0.37
C ARG A 20 8.77 8.90 0.23
N LYS A 21 9.33 9.95 -0.37
CA LYS A 21 10.53 10.63 0.13
C LYS A 21 10.30 11.18 1.53
N LYS A 22 9.23 11.95 1.73
CA LYS A 22 8.92 12.61 3.02
C LYS A 22 8.68 11.62 4.16
N VAL A 23 8.02 10.49 3.88
CA VAL A 23 7.52 9.59 4.92
C VAL A 23 8.35 8.31 5.05
N LEU A 24 8.68 7.65 3.93
CA LEU A 24 9.34 6.35 3.94
C LEU A 24 10.87 6.47 3.95
N TYR A 25 11.41 7.49 3.29
CA TYR A 25 12.83 7.60 2.94
C TYR A 25 13.43 8.97 3.30
N LYS A 26 12.91 9.62 4.35
CA LYS A 26 13.29 10.99 4.76
C LYS A 26 14.82 11.19 4.74
N ASN A 27 15.53 10.26 5.36
CA ASN A 27 16.98 10.30 5.56
C ASN A 27 17.78 9.46 4.55
N LEU A 28 17.15 8.98 3.47
CA LEU A 28 17.80 8.17 2.44
C LEU A 28 17.78 8.90 1.10
N SER A 29 18.65 8.52 0.17
CA SER A 29 18.67 9.09 -1.19
C SER A 29 17.33 8.93 -1.91
N GLU A 30 17.01 9.86 -2.82
CA GLU A 30 15.79 9.83 -3.63
C GLU A 30 15.67 8.58 -4.49
N LYS A 31 16.78 7.90 -4.80
CA LYS A 31 16.78 6.61 -5.50
C LYS A 31 15.88 5.56 -4.84
N PHE A 32 15.70 5.63 -3.51
CA PHE A 32 14.81 4.71 -2.78
C PHE A 32 13.32 4.93 -3.08
N THR A 33 12.95 6.09 -3.64
CA THR A 33 11.56 6.39 -4.03
C THR A 33 11.16 5.79 -5.37
N ILE A 34 12.15 5.39 -6.18
CA ILE A 34 11.97 4.86 -7.53
C ILE A 34 11.82 3.35 -7.44
N TYR A 35 10.67 2.83 -7.86
CA TYR A 35 10.48 1.38 -7.98
C TYR A 35 10.49 1.01 -9.47
N PRO A 36 11.18 -0.07 -9.88
CA PRO A 36 11.19 -0.52 -11.27
C PRO A 36 9.77 -0.75 -11.81
N GLU A 37 8.86 -1.22 -10.95
CA GLU A 37 7.50 -1.54 -11.33
C GLU A 37 6.58 -0.30 -11.48
N ASP A 38 7.03 0.90 -11.08
CA ASP A 38 6.20 2.11 -11.14
C ASP A 38 5.70 2.40 -12.57
N ASN A 39 6.48 2.05 -13.60
CA ASN A 39 6.13 2.32 -15.00
C ASN A 39 5.48 1.13 -15.73
N TYR A 40 5.13 0.05 -15.03
CA TYR A 40 4.44 -1.08 -15.68
C TYR A 40 3.01 -0.68 -16.04
N SER A 41 2.50 -1.17 -17.17
CA SER A 41 1.16 -0.83 -17.69
C SER A 41 0.02 -1.19 -16.73
N GLU A 42 0.22 -2.20 -15.88
CA GLU A 42 -0.76 -2.65 -14.88
C GLU A 42 -0.53 -2.04 -13.48
N THR A 43 0.45 -1.13 -13.33
CA THR A 43 0.69 -0.44 -12.07
C THR A 43 -0.24 0.76 -11.92
N GLU A 44 -0.89 0.85 -10.76
CA GLU A 44 -1.80 1.94 -10.43
C GLU A 44 -1.29 2.71 -9.21
N HIS A 45 -1.29 4.04 -9.34
CA HIS A 45 -0.91 4.97 -8.29
C HIS A 45 -2.14 5.72 -7.80
N TYR A 46 -2.39 5.64 -6.50
CA TYR A 46 -3.52 6.28 -5.84
C TYR A 46 -3.04 7.30 -4.81
N GLY A 47 -3.80 8.38 -4.69
CA GLY A 47 -3.64 9.41 -3.67
C GLY A 47 -4.94 9.63 -2.89
N LEU A 48 -4.81 9.86 -1.60
CA LEU A 48 -5.87 10.42 -0.77
C LEU A 48 -5.63 11.92 -0.64
N ILE A 49 -6.61 12.69 -1.09
CA ILE A 49 -6.63 14.16 -1.03
C ILE A 49 -7.51 14.59 0.14
N GLU A 50 -7.00 15.49 0.96
CA GLU A 50 -7.74 16.20 2.00
C GLU A 50 -7.38 17.69 1.89
N ASN A 51 -8.38 18.58 1.83
CA ASN A 51 -8.19 20.02 1.68
C ASN A 51 -7.23 20.38 0.52
N SER A 52 -7.49 19.82 -0.67
CA SER A 52 -6.71 20.04 -1.90
C SER A 52 -5.23 19.60 -1.83
N LYS A 53 -4.84 18.82 -0.82
CA LYS A 53 -3.48 18.29 -0.66
C LYS A 53 -3.48 16.77 -0.71
N VAL A 54 -2.53 16.17 -1.45
CA VAL A 54 -2.27 14.73 -1.36
C VAL A 54 -1.63 14.43 -0.01
N ILE A 55 -2.37 13.75 0.87
CA ILE A 55 -1.94 13.44 2.24
C ILE A 55 -1.51 11.99 2.42
N SER A 56 -1.91 11.10 1.52
CA SER A 56 -1.53 9.70 1.53
C SER A 56 -1.39 9.18 0.11
N VAL A 57 -0.48 8.24 -0.10
CA VAL A 57 -0.27 7.57 -1.40
C VAL A 57 -0.22 6.06 -1.21
N MET A 58 -0.61 5.33 -2.25
CA MET A 58 -0.55 3.88 -2.34
C MET A 58 -0.27 3.47 -3.79
N THR A 59 0.57 2.48 -3.99
CA THR A 59 0.83 1.90 -5.32
C THR A 59 0.41 0.44 -5.32
N ILE A 60 -0.33 0.04 -6.35
CA ILE A 60 -0.85 -1.31 -6.54
C ILE A 60 -0.19 -1.87 -7.80
N ILE A 61 0.46 -3.03 -7.67
CA ILE A 61 1.21 -3.67 -8.76
C ILE A 61 0.71 -5.10 -8.90
N LYS A 62 0.38 -5.54 -10.11
CA LYS A 62 0.14 -6.96 -10.36
C LYS A 62 1.43 -7.74 -10.20
N LYS A 63 1.51 -8.56 -9.16
CA LYS A 63 2.74 -9.28 -8.80
C LYS A 63 2.44 -10.52 -8.01
N LYS A 64 2.90 -11.67 -8.53
CA LYS A 64 2.82 -12.96 -7.84
C LYS A 64 3.45 -12.88 -6.46
N MET A 65 2.74 -13.39 -5.47
CA MET A 65 3.30 -13.58 -4.13
C MET A 65 4.16 -14.85 -4.16
N LYS A 66 5.46 -14.72 -3.89
CA LYS A 66 6.32 -15.90 -3.66
C LYS A 66 5.91 -16.53 -2.32
N SER A 67 5.08 -17.57 -2.34
CA SER A 67 4.54 -18.29 -1.19
C SER A 67 3.96 -19.64 -1.61
N GLU A 68 3.61 -20.49 -0.65
CA GLU A 68 2.95 -21.79 -0.86
C GLU A 68 1.48 -21.68 -1.29
N ILE A 69 0.93 -20.47 -1.38
CA ILE A 69 -0.44 -20.26 -1.89
C ILE A 69 -0.52 -20.66 -3.37
N LYS A 70 -1.60 -21.36 -3.74
CA LYS A 70 -1.85 -21.94 -5.08
C LYS A 70 -1.50 -20.99 -6.23
N SER A 71 -0.87 -21.53 -7.27
CA SER A 71 -0.29 -20.79 -8.39
C SER A 71 -1.31 -20.18 -9.37
N ASN A 72 -2.57 -20.61 -9.32
CA ASN A 72 -3.63 -20.19 -10.24
C ASN A 72 -4.42 -18.95 -9.78
N LEU A 73 -4.05 -18.33 -8.66
CA LEU A 73 -4.70 -17.12 -8.16
C LEU A 73 -4.08 -15.86 -8.77
N ASN A 74 -4.89 -14.79 -8.86
CA ASN A 74 -4.42 -13.47 -9.23
C ASN A 74 -3.90 -12.70 -8.01
N PHE A 75 -2.67 -12.19 -8.09
CA PHE A 75 -2.01 -11.52 -6.98
C PHE A 75 -1.64 -10.08 -7.30
N TYR A 76 -1.88 -9.19 -6.34
CA TYR A 76 -1.44 -7.81 -6.39
C TYR A 76 -0.64 -7.45 -5.14
N GLN A 77 0.34 -6.57 -5.29
CA GLN A 77 1.17 -6.08 -4.19
C GLN A 77 0.87 -4.61 -3.92
N ILE A 78 0.60 -4.28 -2.66
CA ILE A 78 0.65 -2.91 -2.16
C ILE A 78 2.11 -2.53 -1.92
N ARG A 79 2.54 -1.44 -2.55
CA ARG A 79 3.85 -0.82 -2.36
C ARG A 79 3.74 0.67 -2.08
N GLY A 80 4.75 1.21 -1.42
CA GLY A 80 4.90 2.65 -1.21
C GLY A 80 3.78 3.31 -0.41
N MET A 81 2.97 2.54 0.33
CA MET A 81 1.88 3.13 1.12
C MET A 81 2.45 4.04 2.20
N ALA A 82 2.05 5.31 2.19
CA ALA A 82 2.57 6.32 3.09
C ALA A 82 1.55 7.41 3.33
N THR A 83 1.37 7.82 4.59
CA THR A 83 0.55 8.98 4.97
C THR A 83 1.44 10.02 5.61
N LEU A 84 1.28 11.29 5.25
CA LEU A 84 1.98 12.42 5.88
C LEU A 84 1.81 12.38 7.40
N ILE A 85 2.87 12.72 8.14
CA ILE A 85 2.96 12.57 9.60
C ILE A 85 1.78 13.25 10.30
N ASP A 86 1.43 14.47 9.90
CA ASP A 86 0.34 15.27 10.49
C ASP A 86 -1.06 14.66 10.28
N PHE A 87 -1.18 13.67 9.39
CA PHE A 87 -2.42 12.96 9.04
C PHE A 87 -2.43 11.50 9.55
N GLN A 88 -1.35 11.04 10.19
CA GLN A 88 -1.30 9.70 10.78
C GLN A 88 -2.14 9.62 12.05
N LYS A 89 -2.50 8.39 12.45
CA LYS A 89 -3.33 8.08 13.65
C LYS A 89 -4.73 8.72 13.69
N LYS A 90 -5.16 9.39 12.61
CA LYS A 90 -6.51 9.98 12.42
C LYS A 90 -7.46 9.08 11.61
N GLY A 91 -7.07 7.84 11.34
CA GLY A 91 -7.87 6.88 10.57
C GLY A 91 -7.88 7.09 9.05
N PHE A 92 -7.10 8.03 8.50
CA PHE A 92 -6.98 8.24 7.05
C PHE A 92 -6.39 7.03 6.33
N GLY A 93 -5.28 6.47 6.83
CA GLY A 93 -4.65 5.29 6.24
C GLY A 93 -5.58 4.08 6.14
N SER A 94 -6.34 3.77 7.20
CA SER A 94 -7.28 2.63 7.18
C SER A 94 -8.44 2.86 6.22
N PHE A 95 -8.98 4.08 6.17
CA PHE A 95 -10.02 4.44 5.20
C PHE A 95 -9.53 4.31 3.77
N PHE A 96 -8.33 4.82 3.49
CA PHE A 96 -7.74 4.74 2.18
C PHE A 96 -7.50 3.28 1.76
N LEU A 97 -6.90 2.48 2.63
CA LEU A 97 -6.69 1.06 2.39
C LEU A 97 -8.01 0.33 2.10
N LYS A 98 -9.01 0.46 2.98
CA LYS A 98 -10.31 -0.20 2.81
C LYS A 98 -11.02 0.18 1.51
N TYR A 99 -11.00 1.47 1.15
CA TYR A 99 -11.58 1.92 -0.11
C TYR A 99 -10.89 1.26 -1.32
N ILE A 100 -9.54 1.23 -1.33
CA ILE A 100 -8.80 0.59 -2.42
C ILE A 100 -9.06 -0.91 -2.49
N LEU A 101 -9.12 -1.61 -1.34
CA LEU A 101 -9.48 -3.02 -1.30
C LEU A 101 -10.86 -3.25 -1.92
N GLN A 102 -11.87 -2.47 -1.52
CA GLN A 102 -13.23 -2.56 -2.07
C GLN A 102 -13.26 -2.32 -3.59
N GLN A 103 -12.54 -1.32 -4.09
CA GLN A 103 -12.43 -1.05 -5.53
C GLN A 103 -11.81 -2.23 -6.29
N ILE A 104 -10.77 -2.84 -5.74
CA ILE A 104 -10.11 -4.01 -6.33
C ILE A 104 -11.03 -5.23 -6.30
N THR A 105 -11.74 -5.47 -5.20
CA THR A 105 -12.73 -6.55 -5.07
C THR A 105 -13.82 -6.42 -6.13
N ASN A 106 -14.39 -5.23 -6.30
CA ASN A 106 -15.46 -4.97 -7.28
C ASN A 106 -15.02 -5.22 -8.73
N ARG A 107 -13.74 -4.97 -9.04
CA ARG A 107 -13.17 -5.26 -10.37
C ARG A 107 -12.97 -6.74 -10.63
N LYS A 108 -13.00 -7.60 -9.59
CA LYS A 108 -12.81 -9.06 -9.66
C LYS A 108 -11.49 -9.48 -10.35
N ILE A 109 -10.46 -8.65 -10.26
CA ILE A 109 -9.15 -8.88 -10.91
C ILE A 109 -8.09 -9.48 -9.98
N CYS A 110 -8.34 -9.50 -8.67
CA CYS A 110 -7.35 -9.86 -7.66
C CYS A 110 -7.99 -10.76 -6.61
N ASP A 111 -7.40 -11.92 -6.39
CA ASP A 111 -7.84 -12.88 -5.38
C ASP A 111 -7.10 -12.63 -4.06
N ILE A 112 -5.79 -12.37 -4.13
CA ILE A 112 -4.95 -12.12 -2.97
C ILE A 112 -4.17 -10.82 -3.17
N ILE A 113 -4.32 -9.88 -2.23
CA ILE A 113 -3.49 -8.68 -2.18
C ILE A 113 -2.50 -8.76 -1.02
N TRP A 114 -1.24 -8.43 -1.26
CA TRP A 114 -0.18 -8.62 -0.28
C TRP A 114 0.76 -7.43 -0.17
N CYS A 115 1.53 -7.37 0.91
CA CYS A 115 2.52 -6.33 1.11
C CYS A 115 3.73 -6.87 1.89
N ASN A 116 4.86 -6.17 1.76
CA ASN A 116 5.96 -6.29 2.71
C ASN A 116 5.84 -5.12 3.68
N SER A 117 5.24 -5.37 4.85
CA SER A 117 5.03 -4.35 5.87
C SER A 117 6.29 -4.14 6.70
N ARG A 118 6.67 -2.89 6.97
CA ARG A 118 7.70 -2.57 7.96
C ARG A 118 7.25 -3.10 9.32
N LYS A 119 8.17 -3.70 10.10
CA LYS A 119 7.87 -4.25 11.44
C LYS A 119 7.07 -3.28 12.32
N LYS A 120 7.42 -1.99 12.27
CA LYS A 120 6.80 -0.91 13.06
C LYS A 120 5.31 -0.66 12.77
N ILE A 121 4.79 -1.09 11.62
CA ILE A 121 3.39 -0.86 11.22
C ILE A 121 2.63 -2.14 10.90
N ILE A 122 3.13 -3.31 11.30
CA ILE A 122 2.40 -4.59 11.13
C ILE A 122 1.00 -4.48 11.76
N ASN A 123 0.89 -3.95 12.98
CA ASN A 123 -0.38 -3.77 13.67
C ASN A 123 -1.40 -2.90 12.91
N PHE A 124 -0.94 -1.99 12.03
CA PHE A 124 -1.85 -1.24 11.16
C PHE A 124 -2.54 -2.17 10.16
N TYR A 125 -1.79 -3.07 9.54
CA TYR A 125 -2.33 -4.03 8.57
C TYR A 125 -3.17 -5.11 9.27
N LEU A 126 -2.76 -5.60 10.45
CA LEU A 126 -3.56 -6.55 11.24
C LEU A 126 -4.94 -5.98 11.60
N LYS A 127 -5.01 -4.71 12.01
CA LYS A 127 -6.29 -4.00 12.27
C LYS A 127 -7.15 -3.79 11.02
N ASN A 128 -6.58 -4.00 9.84
CA ASN A 128 -7.30 -4.00 8.56
C ASN A 128 -7.36 -5.42 7.96
N ASN A 129 -7.38 -6.44 8.82
CA ASN A 129 -7.59 -7.87 8.51
C ASN A 129 -6.53 -8.52 7.60
N PHE A 130 -5.35 -7.92 7.45
CA PHE A 130 -4.24 -8.63 6.83
C PHE A 130 -3.69 -9.70 7.76
N ILE A 131 -3.30 -10.83 7.19
CA ILE A 131 -2.75 -11.99 7.86
C ILE A 131 -1.23 -12.03 7.60
N PRO A 132 -0.38 -12.16 8.63
CA PRO A 132 1.06 -12.32 8.46
C PRO A 132 1.40 -13.70 7.90
N ILE A 133 2.44 -13.76 7.06
CA ILE A 133 2.97 -15.00 6.50
C ILE A 133 4.50 -15.01 6.55
N GLY A 134 5.05 -16.13 6.98
CA GLY A 134 6.49 -16.32 7.14
C GLY A 134 7.10 -15.46 8.25
N LYS A 135 8.44 -15.53 8.35
CA LYS A 135 9.23 -14.82 9.37
C LYS A 135 9.50 -13.36 8.98
N ILE A 136 9.87 -12.56 9.96
CA ILE A 136 10.44 -11.23 9.72
C ILE A 136 11.77 -11.39 8.97
N PHE A 137 12.00 -10.54 7.97
CA PHE A 137 13.23 -10.49 7.18
C PHE A 137 13.72 -9.05 7.07
N ASN A 138 15.03 -8.87 6.87
CA ASN A 138 15.62 -7.54 6.75
C ASN A 138 15.73 -7.15 5.26
N ILE A 139 15.37 -5.90 4.94
CA ILE A 139 15.69 -5.30 3.64
C ILE A 139 16.79 -4.27 3.86
N GLN A 140 17.86 -4.36 3.08
CA GLN A 140 19.02 -3.48 3.20
C GLN A 140 18.59 -1.99 3.19
N SER A 141 19.18 -1.20 4.09
CA SER A 141 18.93 0.24 4.30
C SER A 141 17.54 0.64 4.82
N ILE A 142 16.52 -0.24 4.76
CA ILE A 142 15.14 0.12 5.17
C ILE A 142 14.60 -0.74 6.32
N GLY A 143 15.37 -1.75 6.76
CA GLY A 143 15.18 -2.45 8.02
C GLY A 143 14.22 -3.64 7.96
N PRO A 144 13.70 -4.08 9.13
CA PRO A 144 12.92 -5.30 9.24
C PRO A 144 11.50 -5.16 8.69
N HIS A 145 11.09 -6.15 7.91
CA HIS A 145 9.78 -6.27 7.29
C HIS A 145 9.19 -7.67 7.53
N GLN A 146 7.89 -7.79 7.40
CA GLN A 146 7.19 -9.07 7.32
C GLN A 146 6.23 -9.05 6.15
N LYS A 147 6.04 -10.19 5.51
CA LYS A 147 5.05 -10.33 4.45
C LYS A 147 3.66 -10.52 5.08
N LEU A 148 2.67 -9.82 4.56
CA LEU A 148 1.28 -9.97 4.95
C LEU A 148 0.40 -10.05 3.70
N TYR A 149 -0.76 -10.69 3.81
CA TYR A 149 -1.74 -10.79 2.73
C TYR A 149 -3.17 -10.57 3.23
N TYR A 150 -4.06 -10.25 2.32
CA TYR A 150 -5.51 -10.17 2.51
C TYR A 150 -6.15 -11.02 1.42
N ASP A 151 -7.07 -11.91 1.81
CA ASP A 151 -7.81 -12.76 0.88
C ASP A 151 -9.11 -12.07 0.47
N LEU A 152 -9.13 -11.52 -0.75
CA LEU A 152 -10.27 -10.78 -1.27
C LEU A 152 -11.40 -11.70 -1.76
N ARG A 153 -11.17 -13.01 -1.85
CA ARG A 153 -12.21 -13.97 -2.25
C ARG A 153 -13.29 -14.11 -1.18
N ASN A 154 -12.95 -13.81 0.08
CA ASN A 154 -13.89 -13.82 1.20
C ASN A 154 -14.81 -12.59 1.25
N GLU A 155 -14.59 -11.61 0.35
CA GLU A 155 -15.32 -10.35 0.28
C GLU A 155 -16.24 -10.27 -0.95
N ARG A 156 -16.33 -11.36 -1.73
CA ARG A 156 -17.07 -11.41 -3.00
C ARG A 156 -18.43 -12.09 -2.86
#